data_AF-A0A847XB99-F1
#
_entry.id   AF-A0A847XB99-F1
#
_cell.length_a   1.000
_cell.length_b   1.000
_cell.length_c   1.000
_cell.angle_alpha   90.00
_cell.angle_beta   90.00
_cell.angle_gamma   90.00
#
_symmetry.space_group_name_H-M   'P 1'
#
loop_
_entity.id
_entity.type
_entity.pdbx_description
1 polymer ?
#
loop_
_entity_poly.entity_id
_entity_poly.type
_entity_poly.pdbx_seq_one_letter_code
_entity_poly.pdbx_strand_id
1 'polypeptide(L)'
;KELGDAIFHFHAKDTKVDVRNTKINGVLDTKHYGNELERSWIFRSVGYGNDYQMWKDIVSALRMVEYDDVLSIEHEDSLMSPNEGLQKAIAFLQEVMVFEDQGGMWWA
;
A
#
# COMPACT_ATOMS: atom_id res chain seq x y z
N LYS A 1 3.95 6.13 13.35
CA LYS A 1 4.73 6.59 14.54
C LYS A 1 4.10 6.16 15.86
N GLU A 2 2.83 6.47 16.14
CA GLU A 2 2.21 6.20 17.46
C GLU A 2 2.21 4.72 17.89
N LEU A 3 2.13 3.78 16.93
CA LEU A 3 2.21 2.36 17.26
C LEU A 3 3.62 1.91 17.68
N GLY A 4 4.68 2.53 17.15
CA GLY A 4 6.07 2.18 17.46
C GLY A 4 6.34 0.67 17.49
N ASP A 5 6.90 0.22 18.62
CA ASP A 5 7.24 -1.17 18.93
C ASP A 5 6.04 -2.13 18.96
N ALA A 6 4.80 -1.63 18.92
CA ALA A 6 3.60 -2.47 18.82
C ALA A 6 3.32 -2.98 17.40
N ILE A 7 4.13 -2.59 16.41
CA ILE A 7 4.05 -3.13 15.05
C ILE A 7 4.80 -4.45 14.99
N PHE A 8 4.08 -5.56 15.14
CA PHE A 8 4.66 -6.91 15.06
C PHE A 8 4.72 -7.48 13.65
N HIS A 9 3.94 -6.93 12.73
CA HIS A 9 3.87 -7.37 11.34
C HIS A 9 3.21 -6.29 10.48
N PHE A 10 3.59 -6.19 9.21
CA PHE A 10 3.01 -5.22 8.28
C PHE A 10 2.51 -5.90 7.00
N HIS A 11 1.24 -5.66 6.67
CA HIS A 11 0.65 -6.05 5.40
C HIS A 11 0.70 -4.88 4.40
N ALA A 12 1.43 -5.06 3.31
CA ALA A 12 1.36 -4.19 2.15
C ALA A 12 0.10 -4.53 1.33
N LYS A 13 -0.93 -3.70 1.49
CA LYS A 13 -2.21 -3.77 0.77
C LYS A 13 -2.58 -2.39 0.25
N ASP A 14 -3.24 -2.32 -0.90
CA ASP A 14 -3.58 -1.04 -1.52
C ASP A 14 -5.07 -0.99 -1.91
N THR A 15 -5.58 0.23 -2.04
CA THR A 15 -6.99 0.52 -2.31
C THR A 15 -7.09 1.80 -3.11
N LYS A 16 -8.02 1.84 -4.07
CA LYS A 16 -8.37 3.07 -4.78
C LYS A 16 -9.76 3.53 -4.35
N VAL A 17 -9.85 4.77 -3.88
CA VAL A 17 -11.12 5.44 -3.64
C VAL A 17 -11.55 6.22 -4.88
N ASP A 18 -12.76 5.96 -5.35
CA ASP A 18 -13.39 6.75 -6.41
C ASP A 18 -14.13 7.93 -5.77
N VAL A 19 -13.65 9.14 -6.07
CA VAL A 19 -14.17 10.39 -5.48
C VAL A 19 -15.62 10.66 -5.91
N ARG A 20 -15.99 10.29 -7.14
CA ARG A 20 -17.35 10.53 -7.65
C ARG A 20 -18.33 9.58 -6.99
N ASN A 21 -18.03 8.29 -6.97
CA ASN A 21 -18.90 7.28 -6.39
C ASN A 21 -19.02 7.48 -4.89
N THR A 22 -17.93 7.82 -4.18
CA THR A 22 -17.96 8.12 -2.75
C THR A 22 -18.86 9.32 -2.40
N LYS A 23 -18.95 10.34 -3.26
CA LYS A 23 -19.85 11.49 -3.04
C LYS A 23 -21.33 11.13 -3.13
N ILE A 24 -21.67 10.06 -3.85
CA ILE A 24 -23.05 9.61 -4.07
C ILE A 24 -23.43 8.51 -3.07
N ASN A 25 -22.53 7.53 -2.90
CA ASN A 25 -22.78 6.31 -2.14
C ASN A 25 -22.26 6.36 -0.70
N GLY A 26 -21.37 7.31 -0.38
CA GLY A 26 -20.56 7.27 0.84
C GLY A 26 -19.42 6.25 0.77
N VAL A 27 -18.70 6.07 1.88
CA VAL A 27 -17.56 5.12 1.96
C VAL A 27 -17.96 3.70 2.38
N LEU A 28 -19.14 3.55 2.99
CA LEU A 28 -19.69 2.25 3.39
C LEU A 28 -20.36 1.58 2.18
N ASP A 29 -19.54 1.06 1.27
CA ASP A 29 -20.03 0.45 0.04
C ASP A 29 -20.23 -1.06 0.16
N THR A 30 -21.50 -1.47 0.28
CA THR A 30 -21.92 -2.86 0.45
C THR A 30 -22.23 -3.59 -0.86
N LYS A 31 -21.93 -2.99 -2.02
CA LYS A 31 -22.12 -3.67 -3.32
C LYS A 31 -21.24 -4.91 -3.42
N HIS A 32 -21.46 -5.73 -4.45
CA HIS A 32 -20.56 -6.84 -4.76
C HIS A 32 -19.17 -6.32 -5.19
N TYR A 33 -18.09 -7.07 -4.93
CA TYR A 33 -16.73 -6.64 -5.27
C TYR A 33 -16.49 -6.54 -6.79
N GLY A 34 -17.16 -7.40 -7.57
CA GLY A 34 -17.13 -7.39 -9.04
C GLY A 34 -17.98 -6.31 -9.72
N ASN A 35 -18.45 -5.30 -8.99
CA ASN A 35 -19.16 -4.14 -9.56
C ASN A 35 -18.23 -2.91 -9.62
N GLU A 36 -16.99 -3.08 -10.09
CA GLU A 36 -15.89 -2.13 -9.91
C GLU A 36 -16.25 -0.70 -10.29
N LEU A 37 -16.97 -0.52 -11.41
CA LEU A 37 -17.36 0.79 -11.93
C LEU A 37 -18.36 1.54 -11.02
N GLU A 38 -19.13 0.83 -10.22
CA GLU A 38 -20.17 1.40 -9.35
C GLU A 38 -19.72 1.53 -7.89
N ARG A 39 -18.56 0.96 -7.57
CA ARG A 39 -18.02 0.97 -6.21
C ARG A 39 -17.36 2.29 -5.86
N SER A 40 -17.47 2.65 -4.60
CA SER A 40 -16.88 3.84 -3.99
C SER A 40 -15.38 3.65 -3.74
N TRP A 41 -14.95 2.40 -3.62
CA TRP A 41 -13.55 2.01 -3.57
C TRP A 41 -13.39 0.53 -3.97
N ILE A 42 -12.20 0.19 -4.45
CA ILE A 42 -11.79 -1.17 -4.79
C ILE A 42 -10.40 -1.47 -4.23
N PHE A 43 -10.15 -2.74 -3.88
CA PHE A 43 -8.79 -3.21 -3.60
C PHE A 43 -7.95 -3.17 -4.88
N ARG A 44 -6.67 -2.87 -4.73
CA ARG A 44 -5.71 -2.75 -5.83
C ARG A 44 -4.42 -3.46 -5.48
N SER A 45 -3.71 -3.90 -6.52
CA SER A 45 -2.29 -4.24 -6.42
C SER A 45 -1.50 -3.04 -5.89
N VAL A 46 -0.53 -3.29 -5.02
CA VAL A 46 0.32 -2.23 -4.44
C VAL A 46 0.94 -1.36 -5.53
N GLY A 47 0.74 -0.05 -5.42
CA GLY A 47 1.18 0.95 -6.40
C GLY A 47 0.12 1.35 -7.44
N TYR A 48 -1.04 0.68 -7.46
CA TYR A 48 -2.18 1.03 -8.33
C TYR A 48 -3.31 1.75 -7.59
N GLY A 49 -3.32 1.74 -6.26
CA GLY A 49 -4.27 2.52 -5.46
C GLY A 49 -3.71 3.89 -5.11
N ASN A 50 -2.55 3.86 -4.45
CA ASN A 50 -1.81 5.04 -3.99
C ASN A 50 -0.47 5.17 -4.72
N ASP A 51 0.07 6.40 -4.72
CA ASP A 51 1.27 6.74 -5.49
C ASP A 51 2.58 6.39 -4.77
N TYR A 52 3.70 6.59 -5.48
CA TYR A 52 5.04 6.39 -4.93
C TYR A 52 5.32 7.24 -3.70
N GLN A 53 4.79 8.46 -3.63
CA GLN A 53 5.08 9.36 -2.51
C GLN A 53 4.50 8.78 -1.22
N MET A 54 3.21 8.40 -1.25
CA MET A 54 2.55 7.81 -0.10
C MET A 54 3.24 6.52 0.36
N TRP A 55 3.64 5.65 -0.57
CA TRP A 55 4.35 4.42 -0.22
C TRP A 55 5.77 4.66 0.32
N LYS A 56 6.51 5.64 -0.22
CA LYS A 56 7.79 6.08 0.34
C LYS A 56 7.62 6.64 1.76
N ASP A 57 6.55 7.39 2.01
CA ASP A 57 6.25 7.93 3.34
C ASP A 57 5.94 6.80 4.34
N ILE A 58 5.21 5.76 3.91
CA ILE A 58 4.94 4.56 4.71
C ILE A 58 6.24 3.83 5.07
N VAL A 59 7.07 3.50 4.07
CA VAL A 59 8.36 2.82 4.30
C VAL A 59 9.27 3.66 5.20
N SER A 60 9.34 4.97 4.98
CA SER A 60 10.11 5.88 5.83
C SER A 60 9.58 5.88 7.26
N ALA A 61 8.25 5.86 7.44
CA ALA A 61 7.64 5.82 8.76
C ALA A 61 7.92 4.50 9.51
N LEU A 62 7.93 3.37 8.81
CA LEU A 62 8.32 2.07 9.37
C LEU A 62 9.78 2.07 9.81
N ARG A 63 10.68 2.60 8.95
CA ARG A 63 12.11 2.73 9.29
C ARG A 63 12.34 3.63 10.50
N MET A 64 11.62 4.75 10.61
CA MET A 64 11.73 5.67 11.75
C MET A 64 11.25 5.10 13.08
N VAL A 65 10.45 4.03 13.06
CA VAL A 65 10.05 3.28 14.27
C VAL A 65 10.82 1.97 14.40
N GLU A 66 11.95 1.83 13.70
CA GLU A 66 12.85 0.68 13.81
C GLU A 66 12.18 -0.66 13.45
N TYR A 67 11.15 -0.65 12.61
CA TYR A 67 10.58 -1.88 12.04
C TYR A 67 11.52 -2.45 10.99
N ASP A 68 12.16 -3.58 11.31
CA ASP A 68 13.15 -4.29 10.48
C ASP A 68 12.70 -5.74 10.20
N ASP A 69 11.42 -5.90 9.82
CA ASP A 69 10.85 -7.19 9.44
C ASP A 69 10.15 -7.07 8.07
N VAL A 70 9.47 -8.11 7.65
CA VAL A 70 8.89 -8.25 6.30
C VAL A 70 7.81 -7.22 5.98
N LEU A 71 7.77 -6.79 4.72
CA LEU A 71 6.60 -6.17 4.10
C LEU A 71 5.80 -7.28 3.40
N SER A 72 4.79 -7.82 4.10
CA SER A 72 3.99 -8.95 3.61
C SER A 72 2.95 -8.48 2.60
N ILE A 73 3.01 -8.93 1.35
CA ILE A 73 2.05 -8.52 0.31
C ILE A 73 0.73 -9.27 0.51
N GLU A 74 -0.35 -8.54 0.82
CA GLU A 74 -1.71 -9.07 0.80
C GLU A 74 -2.38 -8.69 -0.53
N HIS A 75 -2.40 -9.63 -1.47
CA HIS A 75 -2.81 -9.35 -2.84
C HIS A 75 -4.31 -9.57 -3.08
N GLU A 76 -5.03 -8.49 -3.38
CA GLU A 76 -6.42 -8.49 -3.83
C GLU A 76 -6.63 -7.38 -4.88
N ASP A 77 -6.87 -7.75 -6.14
CA ASP A 77 -7.16 -6.82 -7.23
C ASP A 77 -8.11 -7.47 -8.23
N SER A 78 -9.30 -6.92 -8.43
CA SER A 78 -10.27 -7.50 -9.35
C SER A 78 -10.01 -7.17 -10.83
N LEU A 79 -9.05 -6.29 -11.13
CA LEU A 79 -8.68 -5.92 -12.50
C LEU A 79 -7.43 -6.64 -13.02
N MET A 80 -6.80 -7.50 -12.22
CA MET A 80 -5.59 -8.23 -12.62
C MET A 80 -5.69 -9.70 -12.25
N SER A 81 -4.93 -10.53 -12.97
CA SER A 81 -4.70 -11.90 -12.51
C SER A 81 -3.87 -11.87 -11.22
N PRO A 82 -4.03 -12.88 -10.33
CA PRO A 82 -3.24 -12.96 -9.10
C PRO A 82 -1.72 -12.89 -9.34
N ASN A 83 -1.23 -13.54 -10.41
CA ASN A 83 0.19 -13.55 -10.71
C ASN A 83 0.68 -12.20 -11.22
N GLU A 84 -0.05 -11.56 -12.14
CA GLU A 84 0.35 -10.26 -12.67
C GLU A 84 0.35 -9.19 -11.58
N GLY A 85 -0.71 -9.15 -10.77
CA GLY A 85 -0.82 -8.18 -9.68
C GLY A 85 0.26 -8.37 -8.61
N LEU A 86 0.59 -9.62 -8.26
CA LEU A 86 1.70 -9.92 -7.36
C LEU A 86 3.06 -9.47 -7.93
N GLN A 87 3.36 -9.81 -9.19
CA GLN A 87 4.63 -9.43 -9.83
C GLN A 87 4.81 -7.92 -9.89
N LYS A 88 3.74 -7.18 -10.19
CA LYS A 88 3.75 -5.71 -10.20
C LYS A 88 3.91 -5.11 -8.81
N ALA A 89 3.23 -5.67 -7.80
CA ALA A 89 3.39 -5.24 -6.41
C ALA A 89 4.83 -5.45 -5.91
N ILE A 90 5.46 -6.59 -6.23
CA ILE A 90 6.86 -6.87 -5.91
C ILE A 90 7.77 -5.82 -6.55
N ALA A 91 7.63 -5.61 -7.86
CA ALA A 91 8.45 -4.64 -8.59
C ALA A 91 8.32 -3.23 -8.01
N PHE A 92 7.10 -2.78 -7.73
CA PHE A 92 6.84 -1.48 -7.11
C PHE A 92 7.47 -1.37 -5.71
N LEU A 93 7.28 -2.38 -4.86
CA LEU A 93 7.83 -2.37 -3.50
C LEU A 93 9.36 -2.36 -3.50
N GLN A 94 10.00 -3.07 -4.43
CA GLN A 94 11.45 -3.04 -4.60
C GLN A 94 11.98 -1.64 -4.92
N GLU A 95 11.21 -0.80 -5.61
CA GLU A 95 11.60 0.58 -5.91
C GLU A 95 11.43 1.55 -4.73
N VAL A 96 10.52 1.28 -3.79
CA VAL A 96 10.24 2.16 -2.64
C VAL A 96 10.93 1.72 -1.34
N MET A 97 11.31 0.44 -1.24
CA MET A 97 12.05 -0.07 -0.09
C MET A 97 13.47 0.48 -0.03
N VAL A 98 14.00 0.60 1.19
CA VAL A 98 15.39 0.98 1.45
C VAL A 98 16.12 -0.25 1.96
N PHE A 99 17.19 -0.65 1.29
CA PHE A 99 17.94 -1.88 1.62
C PHE A 99 19.24 -1.64 2.38
N GLU A 100 19.78 -0.43 2.35
CA GLU A 100 21.02 -0.10 3.04
C GLU A 100 20.74 0.50 4.43
N ASP A 101 21.68 0.27 5.35
CA ASP A 101 21.70 0.92 6.65
C ASP A 101 21.89 2.43 6.50
N GLN A 102 21.50 3.17 7.53
CA GLN A 102 21.75 4.60 7.55
C GLN A 102 23.25 4.83 7.71
N GLY A 103 23.90 5.30 6.65
CA GLY A 103 25.27 5.80 6.74
C GLY A 103 25.37 7.04 7.64
N GLY A 104 26.59 7.41 8.02
CA GLY A 104 26.84 8.65 8.75
C GLY A 104 26.40 9.88 7.95
N MET A 105 25.90 10.91 8.64
CA MET A 105 25.61 12.19 8.01
C MET A 105 26.91 12.83 7.53
N TRP A 106 27.10 12.93 6.21
CA TRP A 106 28.29 13.54 5.62
C TRP A 106 28.07 14.99 5.19
N TRP A 107 26.80 15.44 5.17
CA TRP A 107 26.37 16.79 4.81
C TRP A 107 26.03 17.67 6.03
N ALA A 108 26.29 17.19 7.25
CA ALA A 108 26.05 17.89 8.51
C ALA A 108 27.32 17.89 9.37
#